data_AF-A0A1J3IA66-F1
#
_entry.id   AF-A0A1J3IA66-F1
#
_cell.length_a   1.000
_cell.length_b   1.000
_cell.length_c   1.000
_cell.angle_alpha   90.00
_cell.angle_beta   90.00
_cell.angle_gamma   90.00
#
_symmetry.space_group_name_H-M   'P 1'
#
loop_
_entity.id
_entity.type
_entity.pdbx_description
1 polymer ?
#
loop_
_entity_poly.entity_id
_entity_poly.type
_entity_poly.pdbx_seq_one_letter_code
_entity_poly.pdbx_strand_id
1 'polypeptide(L)'
;MSFFFVENWKRIWVLTLWISFCIALFTWKFLQYKRRAVFEVMGYCVAVAKGSAETLKFNMALILLPVCRNTITWLRTKSKLGSVVPFDDNINFHKVIAFGIAIGICLHAISHLPCDFPRLLHAKDIEFEPIKKYFGEERPDNYWWFVKGTDGWTGVTMVVLMAVAYILAQSWLRRNRAKLPKTLKRLTGFNAFWYSHHLFVIVYVLLIVHGYFIYLSKEWCQKTTWMYLAVPVLLYASERLIRAFRSGSKAVKILKIRFAGSRISRKCTFTLHVKA
;
A
#
# COMPACT_ATOMS: atom_id res chain seq x y z
N MET A 1 -32.87 1.63 9.06
CA MET A 1 -31.99 0.99 8.06
C MET A 1 -31.93 1.81 6.77
N SER A 2 -33.05 2.24 6.18
CA SER A 2 -33.09 3.08 4.96
C SER A 2 -32.28 4.38 5.06
N PHE A 3 -32.38 5.11 6.17
CA PHE A 3 -31.68 6.40 6.35
C PHE A 3 -30.14 6.28 6.27
N PHE A 4 -29.56 5.27 6.93
CA PHE A 4 -28.11 5.02 6.87
C PHE A 4 -27.63 4.73 5.45
N PHE A 5 -28.39 3.93 4.69
CA PHE A 5 -28.09 3.63 3.29
C PHE A 5 -28.16 4.90 2.44
N VAL A 6 -29.19 5.72 2.58
CA VAL A 6 -29.33 6.97 1.82
C VAL A 6 -28.19 7.94 2.12
N GLU A 7 -27.76 8.07 3.37
CA GLU A 7 -26.66 8.96 3.76
C GLU A 7 -25.28 8.46 3.31
N ASN A 8 -25.08 7.14 3.27
CA ASN A 8 -23.76 6.54 3.02
C ASN A 8 -23.65 5.80 1.68
N TRP A 9 -24.64 5.89 0.79
CA TRP A 9 -24.69 5.09 -0.43
C TRP A 9 -23.43 5.24 -1.30
N LYS A 10 -22.88 6.46 -1.42
CA LYS A 10 -21.64 6.73 -2.17
C LYS A 10 -20.44 5.98 -1.60
N ARG A 11 -20.35 5.91 -0.27
CA ARG A 11 -19.28 5.20 0.44
C ARG A 11 -19.43 3.69 0.22
N ILE A 12 -20.65 3.18 0.40
CA ILE A 12 -20.97 1.76 0.20
C ILE A 12 -20.65 1.37 -1.26
N TRP A 13 -21.10 2.16 -2.23
CA TRP A 13 -20.83 1.95 -3.64
C TRP A 13 -19.34 1.84 -3.97
N VAL A 14 -18.53 2.82 -3.53
CA VAL A 14 -17.09 2.81 -3.77
C VAL A 14 -16.38 1.65 -3.07
N LEU A 15 -16.79 1.31 -1.85
CA LEU A 15 -16.24 0.16 -1.11
C LEU A 15 -16.58 -1.17 -1.80
N THR A 16 -17.83 -1.34 -2.23
CA THR A 16 -18.26 -2.52 -2.97
C THR A 16 -17.47 -2.64 -4.27
N LEU A 17 -17.33 -1.56 -5.04
CA LEU A 17 -16.55 -1.56 -6.28
C LEU A 17 -15.08 -1.94 -6.03
N TRP A 18 -14.47 -1.37 -4.99
CA TRP A 18 -13.09 -1.68 -4.60
C TRP A 18 -12.91 -3.15 -4.19
N ILE A 19 -13.81 -3.70 -3.37
CA ILE A 19 -13.79 -5.12 -2.97
C ILE A 19 -13.99 -6.02 -4.17
N SER A 20 -14.97 -5.74 -5.04
CA SER A 20 -15.23 -6.51 -6.26
C SER A 20 -14.00 -6.55 -7.17
N PHE A 21 -13.29 -5.44 -7.35
CA PHE A 21 -12.06 -5.41 -8.14
C PHE A 21 -10.94 -6.23 -7.49
N CYS A 22 -10.79 -6.16 -6.16
CA CYS A 22 -9.82 -7.00 -5.44
C CYS A 22 -10.13 -8.49 -5.59
N ILE A 23 -11.40 -8.91 -5.45
CA ILE A 23 -11.82 -10.31 -5.60
C ILE A 23 -11.58 -10.77 -7.05
N ALA A 24 -11.94 -9.96 -8.04
CA ALA A 24 -11.74 -10.28 -9.44
C ALA A 24 -10.26 -10.49 -9.78
N LEU A 25 -9.39 -9.55 -9.39
CA LEU A 25 -7.94 -9.67 -9.60
C LEU A 25 -7.34 -10.88 -8.89
N PHE A 26 -7.70 -11.10 -7.62
CA PHE A 26 -7.25 -12.25 -6.86
C PHE A 26 -7.64 -13.54 -7.58
N THR A 27 -8.92 -13.69 -7.93
CA THR A 27 -9.48 -14.89 -8.55
C THR A 27 -8.86 -15.15 -9.92
N TRP A 28 -8.74 -14.12 -10.75
CA TRP A 28 -8.10 -14.21 -12.06
C TRP A 28 -6.67 -14.75 -11.95
N LYS A 29 -5.86 -14.16 -11.06
CA LYS A 29 -4.46 -14.54 -10.90
C LYS A 29 -4.30 -15.91 -10.23
N PHE A 30 -5.16 -16.20 -9.26
CA PHE A 30 -5.23 -17.50 -8.59
C PHE A 30 -5.53 -18.63 -9.60
N LEU A 31 -6.56 -18.46 -10.42
CA LEU A 31 -6.92 -19.44 -11.47
C LEU A 31 -5.84 -19.55 -12.54
N GLN A 32 -5.17 -18.45 -12.90
CA GLN A 32 -4.03 -18.48 -13.81
C GLN A 32 -2.91 -19.38 -13.27
N TYR A 33 -2.56 -19.24 -11.98
CA TYR A 33 -1.48 -20.02 -11.38
C TYR A 33 -1.86 -21.46 -11.07
N LYS A 34 -3.13 -21.78 -10.82
CA LYS A 34 -3.62 -23.17 -10.74
C LYS A 34 -3.38 -23.98 -12.02
N ARG A 35 -3.25 -23.32 -13.17
CA ARG A 35 -3.04 -23.96 -14.49
C ARG A 35 -1.56 -24.01 -14.90
N ARG A 36 -0.64 -23.54 -14.06
CA ARG A 36 0.80 -23.55 -14.35
C ARG A 36 1.47 -24.74 -13.68
N ALA A 37 2.53 -25.26 -14.29
CA ALA A 37 3.28 -26.40 -13.76
C ALA A 37 3.85 -26.19 -12.35
N VAL A 38 4.07 -24.93 -11.93
CA VAL A 38 4.51 -24.58 -10.58
C VAL A 38 3.48 -24.93 -9.50
N PHE A 39 2.21 -25.10 -9.87
CA PHE A 39 1.15 -25.51 -8.97
C PHE A 39 1.28 -26.96 -8.52
N GLU A 40 1.83 -27.85 -9.36
CA GLU A 40 2.02 -29.26 -9.00
C GLU A 40 2.96 -29.42 -7.79
N VAL A 41 3.92 -28.51 -7.64
CA VAL A 41 4.88 -28.51 -6.53
C VAL A 41 4.40 -27.67 -5.34
N MET A 42 4.03 -26.42 -5.60
CA MET A 42 3.74 -25.45 -4.53
C MET A 42 2.26 -25.46 -4.11
N GLY A 43 1.38 -26.08 -4.90
CA GLY A 43 -0.04 -26.21 -4.64
C GLY A 43 -0.76 -24.88 -4.47
N TYR A 44 -1.73 -24.84 -3.56
CA TYR A 44 -2.52 -23.63 -3.30
C TYR A 44 -1.70 -22.45 -2.79
N CYS A 45 -0.52 -22.67 -2.21
CA CYS A 45 0.30 -21.60 -1.66
C CYS A 45 0.79 -20.64 -2.75
N VAL A 46 1.30 -21.14 -3.88
CA VAL A 46 1.70 -20.25 -4.99
C VAL A 46 0.51 -19.50 -5.59
N ALA A 47 -0.66 -20.14 -5.67
CA ALA A 47 -1.85 -19.51 -6.22
C ALA A 47 -2.36 -18.38 -5.30
N VAL A 48 -2.38 -18.58 -3.98
CA VAL A 48 -2.73 -17.55 -3.00
C VAL A 48 -1.67 -16.45 -2.96
N ALA A 49 -0.38 -16.81 -3.00
CA ALA A 49 0.72 -15.85 -3.00
C ALA A 49 0.66 -14.91 -4.21
N LYS A 50 0.37 -15.44 -5.40
CA LYS A 50 0.26 -14.63 -6.63
C LYS A 50 -1.06 -13.88 -6.73
N GLY A 51 -2.16 -14.47 -6.27
CA GLY A 51 -3.45 -13.78 -6.12
C GLY A 51 -3.35 -12.55 -5.22
N SER A 52 -2.79 -12.72 -4.03
CA SER A 52 -2.56 -11.64 -3.07
C SER A 52 -1.52 -10.62 -3.55
N ALA A 53 -0.48 -11.05 -4.27
CA ALA A 53 0.46 -10.12 -4.90
C ALA A 53 -0.22 -9.20 -5.92
N GLU A 54 -1.16 -9.72 -6.72
CA GLU A 54 -1.86 -8.91 -7.73
C GLU A 54 -2.78 -7.87 -7.09
N THR A 55 -3.50 -8.24 -6.02
CA THR A 55 -4.30 -7.27 -5.26
C THR A 55 -3.42 -6.27 -4.51
N LEU A 56 -2.24 -6.67 -4.04
CA LEU A 56 -1.26 -5.76 -3.44
C LEU A 56 -0.77 -4.70 -4.42
N LYS A 57 -0.40 -5.07 -5.64
CA LYS A 57 0.00 -4.10 -6.68
C LYS A 57 -1.09 -3.07 -6.92
N PHE A 58 -2.33 -3.52 -7.07
CA PHE A 58 -3.48 -2.63 -7.25
C PHE A 58 -3.67 -1.70 -6.06
N ASN A 59 -3.63 -2.22 -4.82
CA ASN A 59 -3.83 -1.38 -3.64
C ASN A 59 -2.65 -0.43 -3.38
N MET A 60 -1.42 -0.84 -3.68
CA MET A 60 -0.23 0.03 -3.65
C MET A 60 -0.29 1.12 -4.73
N ALA A 61 -0.91 0.87 -5.87
CA ALA A 61 -1.21 1.92 -6.85
C ALA A 61 -2.30 2.88 -6.31
N LEU A 62 -3.40 2.31 -5.82
CA LEU A 62 -4.59 3.06 -5.40
C LEU A 62 -4.34 3.94 -4.17
N ILE A 63 -3.53 3.51 -3.20
CA ILE A 63 -3.31 4.22 -1.92
C ILE A 63 -2.71 5.63 -2.08
N LEU A 64 -2.03 5.90 -3.21
CA LEU A 64 -1.47 7.22 -3.53
C LEU A 64 -2.52 8.22 -4.01
N LEU A 65 -3.60 7.76 -4.65
CA LEU A 65 -4.60 8.66 -5.24
C LEU A 65 -5.33 9.49 -4.16
N PRO A 66 -5.81 8.91 -3.03
CA PRO A 66 -6.52 9.66 -2.01
C PRO A 66 -5.66 10.71 -1.26
N VAL A 67 -4.34 10.63 -1.34
CA VAL A 67 -3.44 11.63 -0.73
C VAL A 67 -3.04 12.76 -1.68
N CYS A 68 -3.44 12.68 -2.95
CA CYS A 68 -3.27 13.74 -3.95
C CYS A 68 -4.35 14.81 -3.81
N ARG A 69 -4.17 15.74 -2.86
CA ARG A 69 -5.18 16.73 -2.44
C ARG A 69 -5.55 17.72 -3.53
N ASN A 70 -4.60 18.14 -4.36
CA ASN A 70 -4.88 19.08 -5.44
C ASN A 70 -5.69 18.38 -6.53
N THR A 71 -5.30 17.16 -6.92
CA THR A 71 -6.02 16.36 -7.90
C THR A 71 -7.44 16.05 -7.42
N ILE A 72 -7.63 15.68 -6.15
CA ILE A 72 -8.95 15.43 -5.57
C ILE A 72 -9.82 16.69 -5.57
N THR A 73 -9.24 17.84 -5.20
CA THR A 73 -9.97 19.11 -5.21
C THR A 73 -10.40 19.47 -6.62
N TRP A 74 -9.52 19.27 -7.62
CA TRP A 74 -9.83 19.47 -9.02
C TRP A 74 -10.93 18.54 -9.50
N LEU A 75 -10.84 17.23 -9.24
CA LEU A 75 -11.88 16.24 -9.58
C LEU A 75 -13.22 16.61 -8.96
N ARG A 76 -13.24 17.01 -7.69
CA ARG A 76 -14.47 17.39 -6.98
C ARG A 76 -15.14 18.63 -7.57
N THR A 77 -14.36 19.61 -8.05
CA THR A 77 -14.87 20.93 -8.47
C THR A 77 -15.07 21.08 -9.98
N LYS A 78 -14.27 20.38 -10.79
CA LYS A 78 -14.25 20.49 -12.25
C LYS A 78 -14.90 19.31 -12.96
N SER A 79 -15.12 18.19 -12.27
CA SER A 79 -15.77 17.01 -12.85
C SER A 79 -17.13 16.74 -12.21
N LYS A 80 -18.02 16.07 -12.95
CA LYS A 80 -19.30 15.57 -12.40
C LYS A 80 -19.11 14.40 -11.42
N LEU A 81 -17.89 13.91 -11.22
CA LEU A 81 -17.59 12.71 -10.45
C LEU A 81 -17.90 12.86 -8.94
N GLY A 82 -17.97 14.10 -8.43
CA GLY A 82 -18.38 14.37 -7.03
C GLY A 82 -19.83 13.97 -6.70
N SER A 83 -20.68 13.75 -7.71
CA SER A 83 -22.02 13.22 -7.49
C SER A 83 -22.02 11.74 -7.11
N VAL A 84 -21.00 10.97 -7.52
CA VAL A 84 -20.91 9.51 -7.30
C VAL A 84 -19.82 9.14 -6.29
N VAL A 85 -18.72 9.90 -6.22
CA VAL A 85 -17.56 9.58 -5.38
C VAL A 85 -17.48 10.54 -4.18
N PRO A 86 -17.39 10.02 -2.93
CA PRO A 86 -17.28 10.84 -1.73
C PRO A 86 -15.83 11.31 -1.51
N PHE A 87 -15.39 12.28 -2.31
CA PHE A 87 -14.00 12.79 -2.28
C PHE A 87 -13.57 13.39 -0.93
N ASP A 88 -14.51 13.86 -0.10
CA ASP A 88 -14.22 14.41 1.23
C ASP A 88 -13.76 13.33 2.23
N ASP A 89 -14.00 12.05 1.93
CA ASP A 89 -13.58 10.89 2.73
C ASP A 89 -12.29 10.24 2.23
N ASN A 90 -11.55 10.90 1.35
CA ASN A 90 -10.31 10.39 0.77
C ASN A 90 -9.32 9.81 1.80
N ILE A 91 -9.09 10.48 2.93
CA ILE A 91 -8.19 9.99 3.98
C ILE A 91 -8.78 8.79 4.74
N ASN A 92 -10.10 8.69 4.87
CA ASN A 92 -10.73 7.49 5.43
C ASN A 92 -10.59 6.32 4.46
N PHE A 93 -10.79 6.56 3.17
CA PHE A 93 -10.56 5.54 2.14
C PHE A 93 -9.09 5.10 2.08
N HIS A 94 -8.13 6.02 2.20
CA HIS A 94 -6.69 5.68 2.33
C HIS A 94 -6.42 4.70 3.47
N LYS A 95 -7.06 4.87 4.64
CA LYS A 95 -6.93 3.93 5.78
C LYS A 95 -7.55 2.57 5.48
N VAL A 96 -8.69 2.54 4.77
CA VAL A 96 -9.33 1.28 4.35
C VAL A 96 -8.44 0.52 3.38
N ILE A 97 -7.86 1.21 2.39
CA ILE A 97 -6.89 0.61 1.47
C ILE A 97 -5.66 0.12 2.24
N ALA A 98 -5.13 0.90 3.18
CA ALA A 98 -3.99 0.49 4.01
C ALA A 98 -4.28 -0.79 4.82
N PHE A 99 -5.51 -0.96 5.29
CA PHE A 99 -5.95 -2.20 5.93
C PHE A 99 -6.02 -3.36 4.93
N GLY A 100 -6.55 -3.14 3.73
CA GLY A 100 -6.53 -4.12 2.65
C GLY A 100 -5.11 -4.54 2.24
N ILE A 101 -4.17 -3.59 2.21
CA ILE A 101 -2.73 -3.85 1.99
C ILE A 101 -2.18 -4.73 3.11
N ALA A 102 -2.48 -4.45 4.38
CA ALA A 102 -2.01 -5.28 5.48
C ALA A 102 -2.48 -6.73 5.35
N ILE A 103 -3.76 -6.95 5.01
CA ILE A 103 -4.30 -8.29 4.73
C ILE A 103 -3.57 -8.94 3.56
N GLY A 104 -3.40 -8.21 2.45
CA GLY A 104 -2.69 -8.69 1.26
C GLY A 104 -1.26 -9.10 1.57
N ILE A 105 -0.52 -8.31 2.37
CA ILE A 105 0.85 -8.61 2.81
C ILE A 105 0.86 -9.88 3.65
N CYS A 106 -0.05 -10.01 4.62
CA CYS A 106 -0.13 -11.21 5.45
C CYS A 106 -0.36 -12.44 4.58
N LEU A 107 -1.35 -12.42 3.68
CA LEU A 107 -1.61 -13.54 2.77
C LEU A 107 -0.41 -13.85 1.89
N HIS A 108 0.20 -12.83 1.28
CA HIS A 108 1.34 -12.99 0.38
C HIS A 108 2.58 -13.54 1.10
N ALA A 109 2.96 -12.92 2.22
CA ALA A 109 4.14 -13.30 2.99
C ALA A 109 3.98 -14.67 3.66
N ILE A 110 2.79 -14.99 4.20
CA ILE A 110 2.50 -16.31 4.78
C ILE A 110 2.44 -17.39 3.69
N SER A 111 1.91 -17.10 2.50
CA SER A 111 1.95 -18.08 1.42
C SER A 111 3.38 -18.32 0.91
N HIS A 112 4.23 -17.31 0.86
CA HIS A 112 5.62 -17.47 0.40
C HIS A 112 6.55 -18.09 1.45
N LEU A 113 6.66 -17.47 2.64
CA LEU A 113 7.69 -17.82 3.62
C LEU A 113 7.43 -19.17 4.29
N PRO A 114 6.32 -19.40 5.03
CA PRO A 114 6.08 -20.68 5.70
C PRO A 114 5.39 -21.75 4.85
N CYS A 115 4.97 -21.47 3.60
CA CYS A 115 4.36 -22.51 2.76
C CYS A 115 5.14 -22.83 1.47
N ASP A 116 5.32 -21.86 0.57
CA ASP A 116 5.99 -22.11 -0.71
C ASP A 116 7.44 -22.58 -0.52
N PHE A 117 8.23 -21.89 0.30
CA PHE A 117 9.65 -22.23 0.48
C PHE A 117 9.83 -23.62 1.11
N PRO A 118 9.13 -24.01 2.19
CA PRO A 118 9.20 -25.37 2.70
C PRO A 118 8.74 -26.42 1.70
N ARG A 119 7.65 -26.20 0.96
CA ARG A 119 7.19 -27.16 -0.07
C ARG A 119 8.24 -27.36 -1.15
N LEU A 120 8.90 -26.29 -1.58
CA LEU A 120 9.93 -26.36 -2.60
C LEU A 120 11.21 -27.07 -2.12
N LEU A 121 11.56 -26.93 -0.84
CA LEU A 121 12.70 -27.65 -0.23
C LEU A 121 12.45 -29.15 -0.06
N HIS A 122 11.19 -29.57 0.13
CA HIS A 122 10.83 -30.97 0.33
C HIS A 122 10.25 -31.64 -0.93
N ALA A 123 10.24 -30.95 -2.07
CA ALA A 123 9.79 -31.50 -3.34
C ALA A 123 10.71 -32.64 -3.79
N LYS A 124 10.11 -33.70 -4.34
CA LYS A 124 10.88 -34.81 -4.94
C LYS A 124 11.49 -34.36 -6.27
N ASP A 125 12.60 -34.96 -6.69
CA ASP A 125 13.29 -34.57 -7.93
C ASP A 125 12.38 -34.64 -9.17
N ILE A 126 11.51 -35.67 -9.24
CA ILE A 126 10.51 -35.84 -10.31
C ILE A 126 9.49 -34.68 -10.33
N GLU A 127 9.12 -34.16 -9.16
CA GLU A 127 8.20 -33.02 -9.03
C GLU A 127 8.91 -31.69 -9.36
N PHE A 128 10.23 -31.63 -9.16
CA PHE A 128 11.05 -30.44 -9.43
C PHE A 128 11.38 -30.24 -10.91
N GLU A 129 11.44 -31.33 -11.69
CA GLU A 129 11.71 -31.33 -13.15
C GLU A 129 10.97 -30.22 -13.93
N PRO A 130 9.64 -30.05 -13.82
CA PRO A 130 8.91 -29.03 -14.58
C PRO A 130 9.22 -27.57 -14.18
N ILE A 131 9.87 -27.35 -13.03
CA ILE A 131 10.16 -26.02 -12.49
C ILE A 131 11.65 -25.64 -12.50
N LYS A 132 12.54 -26.54 -12.95
CA LYS A 132 13.98 -26.29 -13.13
C LYS A 132 14.28 -24.99 -13.88
N LYS A 133 13.53 -24.68 -14.95
CA LYS A 133 13.68 -23.43 -15.71
C LYS A 133 13.56 -22.13 -14.88
N TYR A 134 12.91 -22.19 -13.72
CA TYR A 134 12.74 -21.05 -12.81
C TYR A 134 13.81 -20.99 -11.73
N PHE A 135 14.27 -22.14 -11.22
CA PHE A 135 15.13 -22.23 -10.04
C PHE A 135 16.56 -22.71 -10.30
N GLY A 136 16.85 -23.26 -11.48
CA GLY A 136 18.11 -23.92 -11.82
C GLY A 136 17.96 -25.43 -12.00
N GLU A 137 19.03 -26.09 -12.46
CA GLU A 137 19.08 -27.55 -12.61
C GLU A 137 19.01 -28.27 -11.26
N GLU A 138 19.64 -27.68 -10.24
CA GLU A 138 19.67 -28.20 -8.88
C GLU A 138 18.65 -27.50 -7.99
N ARG A 139 18.05 -28.28 -7.08
CA ARG A 139 17.12 -27.76 -6.07
C ARG A 139 17.88 -26.87 -5.08
N PRO A 140 17.30 -25.74 -4.63
CA PRO A 140 17.93 -24.93 -3.59
C PRO A 140 18.25 -25.72 -2.31
N ASP A 141 19.49 -25.62 -1.84
CA ASP A 141 20.02 -26.44 -0.74
C ASP A 141 19.39 -26.14 0.62
N ASN A 142 18.98 -24.89 0.84
CA ASN A 142 18.45 -24.45 2.12
C ASN A 142 17.48 -23.26 1.99
N TYR A 143 16.73 -23.01 3.06
CA TYR A 143 15.75 -21.92 3.14
C TYR A 143 16.37 -20.54 2.90
N TRP A 144 17.62 -20.34 3.31
CA TRP A 144 18.31 -19.06 3.18
C TRP A 144 18.61 -18.69 1.72
N TRP A 145 18.67 -19.66 0.81
CA TRP A 145 18.79 -19.38 -0.61
C TRP A 145 17.64 -18.49 -1.10
N PHE A 146 16.40 -18.80 -0.70
CA PHE A 146 15.22 -18.00 -1.06
C PHE A 146 15.22 -16.62 -0.39
N VAL A 147 15.56 -16.56 0.90
CA VAL A 147 15.55 -15.30 1.65
C VAL A 147 16.66 -14.35 1.20
N LYS A 148 17.84 -14.88 0.82
CA LYS A 148 18.96 -14.09 0.30
C LYS A 148 18.78 -13.71 -1.17
N GLY A 149 17.93 -14.43 -1.90
CA GLY A 149 17.49 -14.06 -3.24
C GLY A 149 16.91 -12.64 -3.29
N THR A 150 17.03 -11.97 -4.43
CA THR A 150 16.61 -10.57 -4.59
C THR A 150 15.15 -10.34 -4.20
N ASP A 151 14.27 -11.28 -4.52
CA ASP A 151 12.87 -11.27 -4.12
C ASP A 151 12.67 -11.48 -2.61
N GLY A 152 13.45 -12.36 -1.98
CA GLY A 152 13.39 -12.64 -0.55
C GLY A 152 13.74 -11.44 0.33
N TRP A 153 14.95 -10.89 0.20
CA TRP A 153 15.42 -9.85 1.11
C TRP A 153 14.66 -8.53 0.88
N THR A 154 14.32 -8.21 -0.38
CA THR A 154 13.49 -7.03 -0.68
C THR A 154 12.09 -7.18 -0.07
N GLY A 155 11.48 -8.37 -0.19
CA GLY A 155 10.18 -8.70 0.40
C GLY A 155 10.18 -8.53 1.92
N VAL A 156 11.12 -9.17 2.61
CA VAL A 156 11.26 -9.08 4.07
C VAL A 156 11.50 -7.64 4.53
N THR A 157 12.38 -6.91 3.84
CA THR A 157 12.66 -5.50 4.17
C THR A 157 11.41 -4.64 4.02
N MET A 158 10.64 -4.81 2.93
CA MET A 158 9.37 -4.10 2.74
C MET A 158 8.37 -4.40 3.86
N VAL A 159 8.19 -5.68 4.24
CA VAL A 159 7.28 -6.08 5.32
C VAL A 159 7.63 -5.37 6.62
N VAL A 160 8.92 -5.34 6.99
CA VAL A 160 9.38 -4.66 8.22
C VAL A 160 9.10 -3.16 8.17
N LEU A 161 9.49 -2.49 7.07
CA LEU A 161 9.28 -1.04 6.92
C LEU A 161 7.79 -0.67 6.94
N MET A 162 6.95 -1.46 6.26
CA MET A 162 5.51 -1.26 6.22
C MET A 162 4.85 -1.53 7.58
N ALA A 163 5.30 -2.56 8.31
CA ALA A 163 4.82 -2.82 9.66
C ALA A 163 5.11 -1.64 10.61
N VAL A 164 6.33 -1.10 10.58
CA VAL A 164 6.71 0.09 11.35
C VAL A 164 5.82 1.28 10.99
N ALA A 165 5.66 1.57 9.69
CA ALA A 165 4.83 2.67 9.22
C ALA A 165 3.34 2.50 9.61
N TYR A 166 2.80 1.29 9.52
CA TYR A 166 1.41 0.97 9.84
C TYR A 166 1.12 1.07 11.34
N ILE A 167 2.02 0.53 12.17
CA ILE A 167 1.90 0.58 13.63
C ILE A 167 1.94 2.04 14.10
N LEU A 168 2.95 2.82 13.68
CA LEU A 168 3.09 4.22 14.10
C LEU A 168 1.97 5.12 13.55
N ALA A 169 1.28 4.72 12.47
CA ALA A 169 0.11 5.42 11.95
C ALA A 169 -1.17 5.20 12.78
N GLN A 170 -1.21 4.21 13.68
CA GLN A 170 -2.39 3.94 14.51
C GLN A 170 -2.77 5.14 15.38
N SER A 171 -4.07 5.37 15.51
CA SER A 171 -4.58 6.62 16.07
C SER A 171 -4.20 6.86 17.53
N TRP A 172 -3.94 5.80 18.30
CA TRP A 172 -3.49 5.87 19.68
C TRP A 172 -1.99 6.16 19.81
N LEU A 173 -1.14 5.67 18.89
CA LEU A 173 0.30 5.97 18.86
C LEU A 173 0.57 7.35 18.26
N ARG A 174 -0.05 7.67 17.13
CA ARG A 174 0.08 8.98 16.47
C ARG A 174 -0.37 10.15 17.35
N ARG A 175 -1.42 9.95 18.17
CA ARG A 175 -1.92 10.97 19.12
C ARG A 175 -1.29 10.88 20.51
N ASN A 176 -0.26 10.04 20.69
CA ASN A 176 0.45 9.82 21.95
C ASN A 176 -0.48 9.53 23.15
N ARG A 177 -1.53 8.73 22.91
CA ARG A 177 -2.52 8.32 23.93
C ARG A 177 -2.23 6.95 24.54
N ALA A 178 -1.28 6.19 23.98
CA ALA A 178 -0.90 4.90 24.52
C ALA A 178 -0.16 5.06 25.87
N LYS A 179 -0.54 4.25 26.86
CA LYS A 179 0.18 4.16 28.14
C LYS A 179 1.42 3.27 27.94
N LEU A 180 2.50 3.88 27.46
CA LEU A 180 3.78 3.20 27.22
C LEU A 180 4.86 3.68 28.20
N PRO A 181 5.92 2.87 28.44
CA PRO A 181 7.10 3.28 29.17
C PRO A 181 7.71 4.59 28.62
N LYS A 182 8.36 5.39 29.47
CA LYS A 182 8.92 6.71 29.09
C LYS A 182 9.82 6.66 27.86
N THR A 183 10.62 5.60 27.71
CA THR A 183 11.53 5.38 26.58
C THR A 183 10.77 5.21 25.25
N LEU A 184 9.77 4.34 25.23
CA LEU A 184 8.92 4.10 24.05
C LEU A 184 8.04 5.30 23.71
N LYS A 185 7.62 6.09 24.72
CA LYS A 185 6.81 7.29 24.50
C LYS A 185 7.55 8.38 23.71
N ARG A 186 8.88 8.37 23.70
CA ARG A 186 9.70 9.26 22.85
C ARG A 186 9.65 8.88 21.37
N LEU A 187 9.32 7.62 21.06
CA LEU A 187 9.19 7.07 19.71
C LEU A 187 7.75 7.12 19.18
N THR A 188 6.82 7.76 19.91
CA THR A 188 5.42 7.91 19.50
C THR A 188 5.04 9.38 19.30
N GLY A 189 3.92 9.63 18.62
CA GLY A 189 3.45 10.98 18.32
C GLY A 189 3.49 11.32 16.83
N PHE A 190 3.19 12.58 16.50
CA PHE A 190 3.02 13.02 15.12
C PHE A 190 4.32 12.99 14.31
N ASN A 191 5.45 13.39 14.90
CA ASN A 191 6.75 13.36 14.21
C ASN A 191 7.15 11.93 13.86
N ALA A 192 7.02 11.00 14.81
CA ALA A 192 7.31 9.59 14.59
C ALA A 192 6.46 9.02 13.43
N PHE A 193 5.15 9.27 13.47
CA PHE A 193 4.24 8.94 12.37
C PHE A 193 4.70 9.53 11.03
N TRP A 194 5.06 10.82 11.01
CA TRP A 194 5.40 11.52 9.78
C TRP A 194 6.68 10.97 9.15
N TYR A 195 7.76 10.82 9.93
CA TYR A 195 9.02 10.27 9.42
C TYR A 195 8.88 8.80 9.04
N SER A 196 8.21 7.99 9.86
CA SER A 196 7.98 6.58 9.53
C SER A 196 7.11 6.43 8.28
N HIS A 197 6.15 7.32 8.04
CA HIS A 197 5.36 7.26 6.81
C HIS A 197 6.22 7.50 5.57
N HIS A 198 7.24 8.37 5.61
CA HIS A 198 8.13 8.63 4.46
C HIS A 198 8.96 7.42 4.04
N LEU A 199 9.05 6.37 4.88
CA LEU A 199 9.60 5.06 4.48
C LEU A 199 8.88 4.48 3.26
N PHE A 200 7.68 4.96 2.91
CA PHE A 200 7.00 4.62 1.66
C PHE A 200 7.91 4.82 0.44
N VAL A 201 8.77 5.83 0.41
CA VAL A 201 9.67 6.07 -0.74
C VAL A 201 10.59 4.86 -0.96
N ILE A 202 11.21 4.36 0.11
CA ILE A 202 12.07 3.17 0.08
C ILE A 202 11.25 1.94 -0.31
N VAL A 203 10.05 1.78 0.27
CA VAL A 203 9.16 0.64 -0.03
C VAL A 203 8.78 0.61 -1.52
N TYR A 204 8.48 1.75 -2.16
CA TYR A 204 8.14 1.74 -3.60
C TYR A 204 9.34 1.43 -4.49
N VAL A 205 10.55 1.88 -4.14
CA VAL A 205 11.77 1.48 -4.85
C VAL A 205 11.97 -0.02 -4.73
N LEU A 206 11.90 -0.56 -3.51
CA LEU A 206 12.00 -2.00 -3.26
C LEU A 206 10.88 -2.78 -3.96
N LEU A 207 9.66 -2.24 -4.07
CA LEU A 207 8.55 -2.90 -4.75
C LEU A 207 8.80 -3.03 -6.26
N ILE A 208 9.42 -2.03 -6.88
CA ILE A 208 9.83 -2.09 -8.29
C ILE A 208 10.92 -3.16 -8.47
N VAL A 209 11.95 -3.17 -7.62
CA VAL A 209 13.03 -4.17 -7.66
C VAL A 209 12.46 -5.57 -7.44
N HIS A 210 11.68 -5.77 -6.37
CA HIS A 210 11.01 -7.03 -6.05
C HIS A 210 10.11 -7.52 -7.19
N GLY A 211 9.36 -6.60 -7.82
CA GLY A 211 8.49 -6.89 -8.96
C GLY A 211 9.25 -7.18 -10.27
N TYR A 212 10.46 -6.65 -10.41
CA TYR A 212 11.30 -6.85 -11.60
C TYR A 212 12.05 -8.18 -11.55
N PHE A 213 12.56 -8.56 -10.37
CA PHE A 213 13.34 -9.78 -10.16
C PHE A 213 12.50 -10.99 -9.72
N ILE A 214 11.22 -11.05 -10.12
CA ILE A 214 10.35 -12.20 -9.82
C ILE A 214 10.90 -13.47 -10.50
N TYR A 215 11.27 -14.47 -9.68
CA TYR A 215 11.82 -15.75 -10.13
C TYR A 215 10.85 -16.58 -11.00
N LEU A 216 9.52 -16.41 -10.82
CA LEU A 216 8.48 -17.16 -11.56
C LEU A 216 8.04 -16.51 -12.89
N SER A 217 8.56 -15.34 -13.27
CA SER A 217 8.13 -14.63 -14.48
C SER A 217 9.30 -13.84 -15.08
N LYS A 218 10.02 -14.50 -15.99
CA LYS A 218 11.22 -13.94 -16.64
C LYS A 218 10.89 -12.98 -17.79
N GLU A 219 9.77 -13.19 -18.48
CA GLU A 219 9.32 -12.32 -19.58
C GLU A 219 8.92 -10.93 -19.10
N TRP A 220 9.47 -9.89 -19.72
CA TRP A 220 9.21 -8.49 -19.37
C TRP A 220 7.73 -8.10 -19.49
N CYS A 221 7.04 -8.56 -20.53
CA CYS A 221 5.61 -8.29 -20.76
C CYS A 221 4.71 -8.87 -19.66
N GLN A 222 5.17 -9.89 -18.92
CA GLN A 222 4.41 -10.48 -17.81
C GLN A 222 4.63 -9.75 -16.47
N LYS A 223 5.59 -8.81 -16.41
CA LYS A 223 5.92 -8.04 -15.20
C LYS A 223 4.97 -6.86 -15.05
N THR A 224 3.81 -7.11 -14.46
CA THR A 224 2.75 -6.07 -14.34
C THR A 224 3.02 -4.98 -13.31
N THR A 225 4.00 -5.14 -12.40
CA THR A 225 4.20 -4.21 -11.27
C THR A 225 4.43 -2.77 -11.71
N TRP A 226 5.29 -2.52 -12.71
CA TRP A 226 5.55 -1.17 -13.20
C TRP A 226 4.31 -0.56 -13.89
N MET A 227 3.48 -1.38 -14.53
CA MET A 227 2.26 -0.92 -15.22
C MET A 227 1.24 -0.35 -14.24
N TYR A 228 1.05 -1.00 -13.09
CA TYR A 228 0.17 -0.49 -12.03
C TYR A 228 0.73 0.79 -11.39
N LEU A 229 2.03 0.87 -11.20
CA LEU A 229 2.65 1.93 -10.40
C LEU A 229 2.99 3.20 -11.19
N ALA A 230 3.24 3.10 -12.50
CA ALA A 230 3.73 4.23 -13.31
C ALA A 230 2.82 5.46 -13.20
N VAL A 231 1.53 5.32 -13.50
CA VAL A 231 0.59 6.46 -13.51
C VAL A 231 0.40 7.06 -12.11
N PRO A 232 0.08 6.29 -11.06
CA PRO A 232 -0.14 6.86 -9.72
C PRO A 232 1.11 7.48 -9.10
N VAL A 233 2.30 6.90 -9.33
CA VAL A 233 3.57 7.44 -8.82
C VAL A 233 3.91 8.76 -9.51
N LEU A 234 3.76 8.82 -10.84
CA LEU A 234 3.99 10.06 -11.60
C LEU A 234 3.01 11.16 -11.20
N LEU A 235 1.73 10.83 -11.03
CA LEU A 235 0.71 11.76 -10.55
C LEU A 235 1.07 12.31 -9.17
N TYR A 236 1.42 11.43 -8.22
CA TYR A 236 1.80 11.80 -6.87
C TYR A 236 3.06 12.68 -6.85
N ALA A 237 4.09 12.31 -7.61
CA ALA A 237 5.33 13.07 -7.73
C ALA A 237 5.06 14.47 -8.30
N SER A 238 4.24 14.57 -9.35
CA SER A 238 3.85 15.84 -9.96
C SER A 238 3.13 16.75 -8.96
N GLU A 239 2.18 16.21 -8.18
CA GLU A 239 1.50 17.00 -7.14
C GLU A 239 2.49 17.49 -6.07
N ARG A 240 3.42 16.63 -5.66
CA ARG A 240 4.45 16.98 -4.66
C ARG A 240 5.36 18.09 -5.17
N LEU A 241 5.77 18.04 -6.43
CA LEU A 241 6.57 19.08 -7.09
C LEU A 241 5.81 20.41 -7.16
N ILE A 242 4.56 20.41 -7.63
CA ILE A 242 3.72 21.62 -7.69
C ILE A 242 3.60 22.28 -6.31
N ARG A 243 3.42 21.47 -5.25
CA ARG A 243 3.32 22.01 -3.88
C ARG A 243 4.65 22.58 -3.39
N ALA A 244 5.77 21.97 -3.74
CA ALA A 244 7.10 22.46 -3.40
C ALA A 244 7.35 23.84 -4.02
N PHE A 245 7.11 23.98 -5.34
CA PHE A 245 7.23 25.25 -6.05
C PHE A 245 6.33 26.35 -5.46
N ARG A 246 5.06 26.05 -5.14
CA ARG A 246 4.14 27.04 -4.55
C ARG A 246 4.54 27.48 -3.14
N SER A 247 5.16 26.60 -2.35
CA SER A 247 5.55 26.94 -0.97
C SER A 247 6.71 27.93 -0.91
N GLY A 248 7.60 27.91 -1.91
CA GLY A 248 8.69 28.89 -2.03
C GLY A 248 8.20 30.31 -2.36
N SER A 249 7.05 30.43 -3.02
CA SER A 249 6.57 31.72 -3.55
C SER A 249 5.74 32.56 -2.58
N LYS A 250 5.26 32.00 -1.45
CA LYS A 250 4.33 32.69 -0.54
C LYS A 250 4.63 32.39 0.92
N ALA A 251 5.69 33.02 1.45
CA ALA A 251 5.92 33.04 2.89
C ALA A 251 4.89 33.96 3.56
N VAL A 252 4.14 33.42 4.51
CA VAL A 252 3.08 34.16 5.19
C VAL A 252 3.38 34.22 6.68
N LYS A 253 3.41 35.42 7.25
CA LYS A 253 3.60 35.63 8.69
C LYS A 253 2.26 35.63 9.39
N ILE A 254 2.13 34.82 10.44
CA ILE A 254 0.96 34.84 11.32
C ILE A 254 1.10 36.07 12.23
N LEU A 255 0.19 37.04 12.11
CA LEU A 255 0.25 38.28 12.89
C LEU A 255 -0.64 38.23 14.15
N LYS A 256 -1.83 37.63 14.04
CA LYS A 256 -2.80 37.60 15.15
C LYS A 256 -3.57 36.29 15.16
N ILE A 257 -3.74 35.74 16.37
CA ILE A 257 -4.53 34.55 16.65
C ILE A 257 -5.70 34.98 17.54
N ARG A 258 -6.94 34.74 17.11
CA ARG A 258 -8.13 34.90 17.97
C ARG A 258 -8.71 33.52 18.27
N PHE A 259 -9.00 33.27 19.55
CA PHE A 259 -9.71 32.09 20.01
C PHE A 259 -11.18 32.46 20.21
N ALA A 260 -12.06 31.96 19.33
CA ALA A 260 -13.50 32.01 19.57
C ALA A 260 -13.88 30.77 20.38
N GLY A 261 -14.37 30.98 21.61
CA GLY A 261 -14.77 29.91 22.51
C GLY A 261 -16.24 29.55 22.36
N SER A 262 -16.54 28.36 21.83
CA SER A 262 -17.71 27.60 22.24
C SER A 262 -17.24 26.23 22.74
N ARG A 263 -17.99 25.64 23.69
CA ARG A 263 -17.64 24.40 24.42
C ARG A 263 -17.44 23.18 23.49
N ILE A 264 -17.72 23.33 22.19
CA ILE A 264 -17.70 22.28 21.15
C ILE A 264 -16.65 22.56 20.05
N SER A 265 -16.17 23.80 19.87
CA SER A 265 -15.17 24.12 18.83
C SER A 265 -14.31 25.33 19.22
N ARG A 266 -13.02 25.09 19.52
CA ARG A 266 -12.01 26.16 19.50
C ARG A 266 -11.65 26.45 18.04
N LYS A 267 -12.32 27.41 17.41
CA LYS A 267 -11.88 27.93 16.10
C LYS A 267 -10.74 28.91 16.34
N CYS A 268 -9.58 28.58 15.79
CA CYS A 268 -8.39 29.41 15.78
C CYS A 268 -8.38 30.14 14.43
N THR A 269 -8.68 31.43 14.41
CA THR A 269 -8.65 32.23 13.17
C THR A 269 -7.29 32.89 13.05
N PHE A 270 -6.58 32.61 11.95
CA PHE A 270 -5.28 33.19 11.63
C PHE A 270 -5.45 34.33 10.62
N THR A 271 -5.01 35.53 10.95
CA THR A 271 -4.84 36.61 9.96
C THR A 271 -3.46 36.47 9.32
N LEU A 272 -3.45 36.29 8.01
CA LEU A 272 -2.29 35.98 7.18
C LEU A 272 -2.01 37.16 6.25
N HIS A 273 -0.79 37.71 6.28
CA HIS A 273 -0.33 38.70 5.30
C HIS A 273 0.72 38.06 4.41
N VAL A 274 0.48 38.06 3.09
CA VAL A 274 1.48 37.64 2.10
C VAL A 274 2.50 38.78 2.00
N LYS A 275 3.79 38.49 2.21
CA LYS A 275 4.85 39.44 1.82
C LYS A 275 4.83 39.49 0.29
N ALA A 276 4.56 40.67 -0.26
CA ALA A 276 4.79 40.96 -1.67
C ALA A 276 6.29 40.92 -1.97
#